data_AF-A0A9Q8L7R1-F1
#
_entry.id   AF-A0A9Q8L7R1-F1
#
_cell.length_a   1.000
_cell.length_b   1.000
_cell.length_c   1.000
_cell.angle_alpha   90.00
_cell.angle_beta   90.00
_cell.angle_gamma   90.00
#
_symmetry.space_group_name_H-M   'P 1'
#
loop_
_entity.id
_entity.type
_entity.pdbx_description
1 polymer ?
#
loop_
_entity_poly.entity_id
_entity_poly.type
_entity_poly.pdbx_seq_one_letter_code
_entity_poly.pdbx_strand_id
1 'polypeptide(L)'
;MPTLPCLSGSTTPEGCLAWNEVSLDLPDVCNTNEVNRKPLVVFLEGTQPTDHDRTVLSQTFNIPIAFWSRLCQDASSFFWAGDDDTGSYTTAFRFLIKHNSNIAARRDMLPAYRWQKLGFVTFHTSRQSSVVLCFDLAGDARAHVREKLVESKITTSDLHSFSIHTAILGYVVEQLDQAVWSWRDAVRAIEKARSNGQHSAFGDFNHMHEVARHLIHNSEMLTNALSVVDSRRRV
;
A
#
# COMPACT_ATOMS: atom_id res chain seq x y z
N MET A 1 -24.86 -25.00 23.58
CA MET A 1 -23.68 -24.32 23.02
C MET A 1 -22.48 -25.22 23.20
N PRO A 2 -21.86 -25.75 22.13
CA PRO A 2 -20.54 -26.32 22.20
C PRO A 2 -19.49 -25.23 21.91
N THR A 3 -18.54 -25.12 22.81
CA THR A 3 -17.34 -24.28 22.78
C THR A 3 -16.37 -24.72 21.67
N LEU A 4 -15.92 -23.76 20.86
CA LEU A 4 -14.82 -23.92 19.90
C LEU A 4 -13.48 -24.11 20.63
N PRO A 5 -12.59 -24.98 20.16
CA PRO A 5 -11.26 -25.12 20.73
C PRO A 5 -10.31 -24.03 20.20
N CYS A 6 -9.52 -23.47 21.12
CA CYS A 6 -8.40 -22.58 20.87
C CYS A 6 -7.36 -23.23 19.93
N LEU A 7 -7.01 -22.55 18.85
CA LEU A 7 -5.82 -22.87 18.06
C LEU A 7 -4.64 -22.05 18.60
N SER A 8 -3.82 -22.71 19.42
CA SER A 8 -2.50 -22.25 19.82
C SER A 8 -1.44 -22.87 18.92
N GLY A 9 -0.53 -22.03 18.40
CA GLY A 9 0.81 -22.43 17.96
C GLY A 9 0.98 -22.59 16.44
N SER A 10 1.21 -21.50 15.72
CA SER A 10 1.90 -21.57 14.44
C SER A 10 3.41 -21.68 14.69
N THR A 11 3.93 -22.90 14.63
CA THR A 11 5.37 -23.14 14.49
C THR A 11 5.80 -22.63 13.12
N THR A 12 6.55 -21.52 13.09
CA THR A 12 7.22 -21.06 11.87
C THR A 12 8.18 -22.15 11.39
N PRO A 13 8.16 -22.55 10.10
CA PRO A 13 9.10 -23.51 9.56
C PRO A 13 10.55 -23.02 9.74
N GLU A 14 11.44 -23.93 10.15
CA GLU A 14 12.86 -23.65 10.40
C GLU A 14 13.48 -22.88 9.22
N GLY A 15 14.04 -21.70 9.50
CA GLY A 15 14.72 -20.84 8.52
C GLY A 15 13.92 -19.63 8.01
N CYS A 16 12.60 -19.53 8.27
CA CYS A 16 11.83 -18.33 7.96
C CYS A 16 12.07 -17.22 9.00
N LEU A 17 12.16 -15.96 8.56
CA LEU A 17 12.22 -14.83 9.47
C LEU A 17 10.94 -14.68 10.28
N ALA A 18 11.07 -14.67 11.60
CA ALA A 18 10.05 -14.11 12.46
C ALA A 18 10.15 -12.59 12.39
N TRP A 19 9.30 -11.98 11.57
CA TRP A 19 9.08 -10.53 11.60
C TRP A 19 8.58 -10.13 12.98
N ASN A 20 9.27 -9.22 13.66
CA ASN A 20 8.68 -8.57 14.81
C ASN A 20 7.74 -7.50 14.30
N GLU A 21 6.49 -7.53 14.76
CA GLU A 21 5.54 -6.48 14.50
C GLU A 21 5.41 -5.64 15.75
N VAL A 22 5.51 -4.32 15.58
CA VAL A 22 5.19 -3.40 16.65
C VAL A 22 4.31 -2.29 16.10
N SER A 23 3.23 -2.01 16.82
CA SER A 23 2.48 -0.76 16.68
C SER A 23 3.15 0.22 17.63
N LEU A 24 3.90 1.17 17.09
CA LEU A 24 4.62 2.17 17.88
C LEU A 24 4.10 3.56 17.53
N ASP A 25 4.00 4.41 18.54
CA ASP A 25 3.90 5.84 18.31
C ASP A 25 5.23 6.35 17.73
N LEU A 26 5.14 7.40 16.90
CA LEU A 26 6.29 7.98 16.18
C LEU A 26 7.54 8.24 17.04
N PRO A 27 7.45 8.70 18.30
CA PRO A 27 8.61 8.89 19.17
C PRO A 27 9.34 7.59 19.54
N ASP A 28 8.63 6.46 19.63
CA ASP A 28 9.21 5.17 20.03
C ASP A 28 9.91 4.48 18.85
N VAL A 29 9.43 4.73 17.63
CA VAL A 29 10.07 4.28 16.38
C VAL A 29 11.47 4.88 16.23
N CYS A 30 11.67 6.11 16.71
CA CYS A 30 12.93 6.84 16.56
C CYS A 30 13.96 6.48 17.64
N ASN A 31 13.53 5.89 18.75
CA ASN A 31 14.36 5.53 19.91
C ASN A 31 14.64 4.02 20.03
N THR A 32 14.10 3.20 19.14
CA THR A 32 14.23 1.74 19.21
C THR A 32 15.64 1.28 18.79
N ASN A 33 16.50 1.08 19.79
CA ASN A 33 17.79 0.38 19.61
C ASN A 33 17.63 -1.07 19.08
N GLU A 34 16.40 -1.62 19.10
CA GLU A 34 16.05 -2.96 18.62
C GLU A 34 16.20 -3.14 17.10
N VAL A 35 16.25 -2.04 16.33
CA VAL A 35 16.51 -2.05 14.88
C VAL A 35 17.81 -2.80 14.54
N ASN A 36 18.75 -2.92 15.49
CA ASN A 36 20.05 -3.53 15.29
C ASN A 36 20.08 -5.07 15.17
N ARG A 37 18.99 -5.81 15.43
CA ARG A 37 19.10 -7.28 15.57
C ARG A 37 18.08 -8.13 14.82
N LYS A 38 16.90 -7.61 14.47
CA LYS A 38 15.86 -8.40 13.79
C LYS A 38 15.04 -7.53 12.84
N PRO A 39 14.51 -8.11 11.74
CA PRO A 39 13.59 -7.40 10.86
C PRO A 39 12.35 -6.94 11.60
N LEU A 40 11.98 -5.68 11.38
CA LEU A 40 10.90 -5.00 12.09
C LEU A 40 9.91 -4.42 11.09
N VAL A 41 8.62 -4.69 11.29
CA VAL A 41 7.54 -3.98 10.59
C VAL A 41 6.86 -3.04 11.57
N VAL A 42 6.79 -1.77 11.20
CA VAL A 42 6.18 -0.70 11.98
C VAL A 42 4.96 -0.19 11.23
N PHE A 43 3.79 -0.37 11.82
CA PHE A 43 2.55 0.21 11.32
C PHE A 43 2.32 1.54 12.03
N LEU A 44 2.37 2.63 11.27
CA LEU A 44 2.14 3.97 11.80
C LEU A 44 0.63 4.26 11.79
N GLU A 45 0.03 4.28 12.97
CA GLU A 45 -1.42 4.44 13.13
C GLU A 45 -1.87 5.91 13.16
N GLY A 46 -3.07 6.15 12.62
CA GLY A 46 -4.02 7.13 13.18
C GLY A 46 -3.89 8.60 12.80
N THR A 47 -2.70 9.13 12.49
CA THR A 47 -2.56 10.57 12.15
C THR A 47 -1.44 10.82 11.15
N GLN A 48 -1.65 11.79 10.26
CA GLN A 48 -0.58 12.27 9.37
C GLN A 48 0.61 12.77 10.22
N PRO A 49 1.85 12.32 9.94
CA PRO A 49 3.02 12.75 10.70
C PRO A 49 3.12 14.27 10.72
N THR A 50 3.40 14.86 11.89
CA THR A 50 3.65 16.30 12.03
C THR A 50 4.96 16.69 11.33
N ASP A 51 5.23 17.97 11.14
CA ASP A 51 6.51 18.41 10.56
C ASP A 51 7.73 18.01 11.42
N HIS A 52 7.54 17.94 12.74
CA HIS A 52 8.55 17.39 13.65
C HIS A 52 8.77 15.90 13.37
N ASP A 53 7.70 15.09 13.34
CA ASP A 53 7.80 13.65 13.08
C ASP A 53 8.45 13.35 11.73
N ARG A 54 8.07 14.10 10.69
CA ARG A 54 8.66 13.98 9.35
C ARG A 54 10.17 14.24 9.38
N THR A 55 10.59 15.25 10.12
CA THR A 55 12.02 15.59 10.28
C THR A 55 12.77 14.46 10.97
N VAL A 56 12.23 13.93 12.07
CA VAL A 56 12.86 12.84 12.81
C VAL A 56 12.91 11.58 11.96
N LEU A 57 11.79 11.16 11.35
CA LEU A 57 11.76 10.01 10.44
C LEU A 57 12.74 10.14 9.28
N SER A 58 12.84 11.33 8.68
CA SER A 58 13.81 11.61 7.62
C SER A 58 15.26 11.43 8.07
N GLN A 59 15.58 11.89 9.28
CA GLN A 59 16.93 11.73 9.84
C GLN A 59 17.22 10.29 10.24
N THR A 60 16.26 9.59 10.84
CA THR A 60 16.45 8.23 11.36
C THR A 60 16.50 7.17 10.26
N PHE A 61 15.67 7.32 9.22
CA PHE A 61 15.49 6.29 8.19
C PHE A 61 15.95 6.75 6.80
N ASN A 62 16.73 7.83 6.71
CA ASN A 62 17.22 8.42 5.46
C ASN A 62 16.10 8.64 4.41
N ILE A 63 14.92 9.08 4.87
CA ILE A 63 13.79 9.40 3.99
C ILE A 63 14.00 10.82 3.45
N PRO A 64 14.00 11.06 2.13
CA PRO A 64 14.23 12.39 1.59
C PRO A 64 13.09 13.33 2.00
N ILE A 65 13.39 14.57 2.40
CA ILE A 65 12.35 15.54 2.80
C ILE A 65 11.30 15.75 1.69
N ALA A 66 11.70 15.64 0.42
CA ALA A 66 10.80 15.71 -0.72
C ALA A 66 9.68 14.65 -0.67
N PHE A 67 9.91 13.48 -0.05
CA PHE A 67 8.89 12.43 0.18
C PHE A 67 7.64 13.00 0.86
N TRP A 68 7.82 13.91 1.82
CA TRP A 68 6.74 14.54 2.58
C TRP A 68 6.09 15.72 1.86
N SER A 69 6.68 16.18 0.76
CA SER A 69 6.15 17.31 0.01
C SER A 69 4.76 17.01 -0.53
N ARG A 70 3.94 18.04 -0.65
CA ARG A 70 2.61 17.92 -1.26
C ARG A 70 2.66 17.27 -2.65
N LEU A 71 3.70 17.58 -3.43
CA LEU A 71 3.92 17.00 -4.76
C LEU A 71 3.98 15.47 -4.69
N CYS A 72 4.78 14.91 -3.79
CA CYS A 72 4.89 13.46 -3.60
C CYS A 72 3.64 12.86 -2.94
N GLN A 73 3.05 13.58 -1.99
CA GLN A 73 1.89 13.10 -1.23
C GLN A 73 0.59 13.05 -2.05
N ASP A 74 0.45 13.96 -3.02
CA ASP A 74 -0.69 14.04 -3.96
C ASP A 74 -0.43 13.26 -5.27
N ALA A 75 0.79 12.76 -5.48
CA ALA A 75 1.10 11.92 -6.63
C ALA A 75 0.36 10.57 -6.57
N SER A 76 -0.13 10.15 -7.74
CA SER A 76 -0.74 8.85 -8.01
C SER A 76 0.08 7.67 -7.52
N SER A 77 1.36 7.69 -7.83
CA SER A 77 2.36 6.81 -7.25
C SER A 77 3.74 7.39 -7.49
N PHE A 78 4.70 7.00 -6.66
CA PHE A 78 6.11 7.28 -6.92
C PHE A 78 6.99 6.23 -6.26
N PHE A 79 8.23 6.17 -6.73
CA PHE A 79 9.31 5.35 -6.18
C PHE A 79 10.49 6.26 -5.89
N TRP A 80 11.14 6.00 -4.76
CA TRP A 80 12.42 6.59 -4.43
C TRP A 80 13.34 5.52 -3.86
N ALA A 81 14.62 5.65 -4.15
CA ALA A 81 15.68 4.82 -3.64
C ALA A 81 16.91 5.70 -3.42
N GLY A 82 17.61 5.50 -2.31
CA GLY A 82 18.84 6.20 -2.00
C GLY A 82 19.64 5.46 -0.94
N ASP A 83 20.95 5.57 -1.04
CA ASP A 83 21.92 5.06 -0.08
C ASP A 83 22.54 6.22 0.72
N ASP A 84 23.25 5.87 1.77
CA ASP A 84 24.16 6.77 2.47
C ASP A 84 25.61 6.25 2.41
N ASP A 85 26.55 7.11 2.76
CA ASP A 85 27.98 6.77 2.80
C ASP A 85 28.32 5.67 3.84
N THR A 86 27.37 5.32 4.73
CA THR A 86 27.55 4.27 5.74
C THR A 86 27.20 2.88 5.22
N GLY A 87 26.72 2.79 3.97
CA GLY A 87 26.23 1.55 3.37
C GLY A 87 24.82 1.17 3.82
N SER A 88 24.08 2.10 4.41
CA SER A 88 22.64 1.95 4.64
C SER A 88 21.89 2.37 3.39
N TYR A 89 20.74 1.75 3.14
CA TYR A 89 19.96 1.96 1.93
C TYR A 89 18.48 2.05 2.25
N THR A 90 17.79 2.98 1.61
CA THR A 90 16.39 3.26 1.83
C THR A 90 15.63 3.23 0.52
N THR A 91 14.46 2.61 0.55
CA THR A 91 13.47 2.73 -0.51
C THR A 91 12.17 3.25 0.03
N ALA A 92 11.43 3.92 -0.85
CA ALA A 92 10.10 4.38 -0.55
C ALA A 92 9.20 4.20 -1.76
N PHE A 93 7.99 3.72 -1.54
CA PHE A 93 6.95 3.68 -2.55
C PHE A 93 5.61 4.09 -1.96
N ARG A 94 4.84 4.82 -2.77
CA ARG A 94 3.51 5.27 -2.41
C ARG A 94 2.56 4.99 -3.57
N PHE A 95 1.33 4.62 -3.22
CA PHE A 95 0.24 4.41 -4.16
C PHE A 95 -1.01 5.12 -3.65
N LEU A 96 -1.73 5.75 -4.58
CA LEU A 96 -3.02 6.37 -4.36
C LEU A 96 -4.05 5.68 -5.27
N ILE A 97 -4.84 4.79 -4.70
CA ILE A 97 -5.76 3.91 -5.44
C ILE A 97 -7.19 4.43 -5.31
N LYS A 98 -7.92 4.50 -6.43
CA LYS A 98 -9.29 5.01 -6.48
C LYS A 98 -10.30 3.88 -6.54
N HIS A 99 -10.88 3.52 -5.39
CA HIS A 99 -11.90 2.48 -5.33
C HIS A 99 -13.29 3.04 -5.61
N ASN A 100 -14.11 2.25 -6.30
CA ASN A 100 -15.54 2.48 -6.37
C ASN A 100 -16.16 2.15 -5.00
N SER A 101 -16.78 3.14 -4.35
CA SER A 101 -17.43 2.97 -3.04
C SER A 101 -18.84 2.38 -3.16
N ASN A 102 -19.37 2.27 -4.38
CA ASN A 102 -20.78 2.06 -4.64
C ASN A 102 -21.00 0.84 -5.53
N ILE A 103 -20.75 -0.35 -4.96
CA ILE A 103 -21.11 -1.63 -5.59
C ILE A 103 -22.64 -1.79 -5.68
N ALA A 104 -23.42 -0.98 -4.93
CA ALA A 104 -24.88 -1.09 -4.82
C ALA A 104 -25.68 0.23 -4.98
N ALA A 105 -25.07 1.33 -5.45
CA ALA A 105 -25.81 2.60 -5.56
C ALA A 105 -27.01 2.50 -6.51
N ARG A 106 -28.10 3.18 -6.12
CA ARG A 106 -29.25 3.43 -6.99
C ARG A 106 -28.80 4.17 -8.25
N ARG A 107 -29.46 3.86 -9.36
CA ARG A 107 -29.16 4.33 -10.74
C ARG A 107 -29.09 5.85 -10.90
N ASP A 108 -29.64 6.60 -9.95
CA ASP A 108 -29.86 8.04 -10.04
C ASP A 108 -28.76 8.85 -9.34
N MET A 109 -27.76 8.17 -8.74
CA MET A 109 -26.64 8.81 -8.04
C MET A 109 -25.34 8.72 -8.83
N LEU A 110 -24.54 9.78 -8.77
CA LEU A 110 -23.19 9.79 -9.30
C LEU A 110 -22.35 8.70 -8.59
N PRO A 111 -21.42 8.04 -9.29
CA PRO A 111 -20.58 7.01 -8.70
C PRO A 111 -19.77 7.59 -7.53
N ALA A 112 -19.99 7.05 -6.33
CA ALA A 112 -19.21 7.42 -5.17
C ALA A 112 -17.86 6.69 -5.23
N TYR A 113 -16.79 7.38 -4.82
CA TYR A 113 -15.46 6.79 -4.78
C TYR A 113 -14.78 7.10 -3.45
N ARG A 114 -13.78 6.29 -3.12
CA ARG A 114 -12.86 6.52 -2.01
C ARG A 114 -11.44 6.43 -2.50
N TRP A 115 -10.57 7.26 -1.93
CA TRP A 115 -9.13 7.14 -2.14
C TRP A 115 -8.55 6.25 -1.05
N GLN A 116 -7.74 5.29 -1.45
CA GLN A 116 -6.92 4.48 -0.57
C GLN A 116 -5.47 4.88 -0.77
N LYS A 117 -4.87 5.41 0.29
CA LYS A 117 -3.45 5.77 0.35
C LYS A 117 -2.70 4.57 0.89
N LEU A 118 -1.58 4.22 0.28
CA LEU A 118 -0.68 3.18 0.75
C LEU A 118 0.74 3.74 0.64
N GLY A 119 1.45 3.85 1.75
CA GLY A 119 2.85 4.28 1.76
C GLY A 119 3.72 3.26 2.46
N PHE A 120 4.90 3.01 1.90
CA PHE A 120 5.85 2.06 2.45
C PHE A 120 7.25 2.61 2.32
N VAL A 121 8.03 2.52 3.39
CA VAL A 121 9.47 2.80 3.40
C VAL A 121 10.18 1.56 3.90
N THR A 122 11.20 1.11 3.18
CA THR A 122 12.09 0.06 3.66
C THR A 122 13.46 0.66 3.91
N PHE A 123 13.95 0.55 5.13
CA PHE A 123 15.27 0.99 5.55
C PHE A 123 16.14 -0.23 5.85
N HIS A 124 17.29 -0.33 5.20
CA HIS A 124 18.29 -1.36 5.43
C HIS A 124 19.52 -0.76 6.06
N THR A 125 19.97 -1.36 7.15
CA THR A 125 21.21 -0.99 7.82
C THR A 125 22.38 -1.77 7.23
N SER A 126 23.59 -1.21 7.31
CA SER A 126 24.85 -1.90 6.96
C SER A 126 25.11 -3.19 7.76
N ARG A 127 24.36 -3.42 8.85
CA ARG A 127 24.41 -4.63 9.70
C ARG A 127 23.41 -5.72 9.30
N GLN A 128 22.87 -5.66 8.07
CA GLN A 128 21.91 -6.64 7.54
C GLN A 128 20.58 -6.73 8.32
N SER A 129 20.16 -5.64 8.94
CA SER A 129 18.82 -5.52 9.53
C SER A 129 17.94 -4.58 8.70
N SER A 130 16.63 -4.83 8.70
CA SER A 130 15.64 -4.08 7.91
C SER A 130 14.47 -3.62 8.74
N VAL A 131 14.04 -2.38 8.49
CA VAL A 131 12.82 -1.80 9.03
C VAL A 131 11.87 -1.49 7.89
N VAL A 132 10.63 -1.93 8.00
CA VAL A 132 9.55 -1.59 7.07
C VAL A 132 8.60 -0.66 7.80
N LEU A 133 8.51 0.59 7.35
CA LEU A 133 7.53 1.55 7.82
C LEU A 133 6.32 1.53 6.88
N CYS A 134 5.14 1.40 7.47
CA CYS A 134 3.88 1.25 6.78
C CYS A 134 2.97 2.44 7.13
N PHE A 135 2.63 3.27 6.13
CA PHE A 135 1.85 4.51 6.25
C PHE A 135 0.47 4.40 5.61
N ASP A 136 -0.51 5.04 6.23
CA ASP A 136 -1.87 5.19 5.70
C ASP A 136 -2.65 3.87 5.49
N LEU A 137 -2.26 2.77 6.17
CA LEU A 137 -3.02 1.51 6.10
C LEU A 137 -4.25 1.56 7.00
N ALA A 138 -5.41 1.82 6.39
CA ALA A 138 -6.70 1.79 7.08
C ALA A 138 -7.40 0.42 6.97
N GLY A 139 -8.27 0.11 7.93
CA GLY A 139 -9.12 -1.08 7.89
C GLY A 139 -8.33 -2.39 8.00
N ASP A 140 -8.63 -3.32 7.09
CA ASP A 140 -8.01 -4.65 7.00
C ASP A 140 -6.66 -4.65 6.28
N ALA A 141 -6.24 -3.53 5.70
CA ALA A 141 -4.99 -3.41 4.94
C ALA A 141 -3.75 -3.83 5.74
N ARG A 142 -3.71 -3.47 7.03
CA ARG A 142 -2.62 -3.86 7.94
C ARG A 142 -2.50 -5.39 8.05
N ALA A 143 -3.62 -6.06 8.29
CA ALA A 143 -3.65 -7.51 8.44
C ALA A 143 -3.19 -8.22 7.16
N HIS A 144 -3.65 -7.75 6.00
CA HIS A 144 -3.24 -8.31 4.71
C HIS A 144 -1.76 -8.08 4.40
N VAL A 145 -1.23 -6.87 4.62
CA VAL A 145 0.20 -6.61 4.40
C VAL A 145 1.06 -7.47 5.33
N ARG A 146 0.65 -7.61 6.59
CA ARG A 146 1.31 -8.52 7.54
C ARG A 146 1.30 -9.95 7.02
N GLU A 147 0.14 -10.45 6.60
CA GLU A 147 -0.02 -11.79 6.05
C GLU A 147 0.92 -12.01 4.85
N LYS A 148 0.94 -11.09 3.87
CA LYS A 148 1.84 -11.18 2.72
C LYS A 148 3.31 -11.20 3.11
N LEU A 149 3.73 -10.39 4.09
CA LEU A 149 5.10 -10.38 4.60
C LEU A 149 5.48 -11.69 5.29
N VAL A 150 4.55 -12.31 6.03
CA VAL A 150 4.78 -13.62 6.68
C VAL A 150 4.77 -14.76 5.65
N GLU A 151 3.82 -14.77 4.72
CA GLU A 151 3.68 -15.79 3.68
C GLU A 151 4.85 -15.79 2.69
N SER A 152 5.49 -14.63 2.49
CA SER A 152 6.62 -14.50 1.57
C SER A 152 7.87 -15.30 2.00
N LYS A 153 7.88 -15.89 3.22
CA LYS A 153 8.95 -16.77 3.74
C LYS A 153 10.36 -16.17 3.56
N ILE A 154 10.47 -14.85 3.66
CA ILE A 154 11.75 -14.15 3.52
C ILE A 154 12.67 -14.70 4.60
N THR A 155 13.86 -15.16 4.21
CA THR A 155 14.88 -15.65 5.14
C THR A 155 15.83 -14.52 5.52
N THR A 156 16.62 -14.68 6.59
CA THR A 156 17.68 -13.71 6.95
C THR A 156 18.67 -13.51 5.80
N SER A 157 18.96 -14.56 5.04
CA SER A 157 19.80 -14.52 3.84
C SER A 157 19.15 -13.79 2.66
N ASP A 158 17.82 -13.74 2.61
CA ASP A 158 17.04 -13.10 1.54
C ASP A 158 16.49 -11.72 1.96
N LEU A 159 16.98 -11.17 3.08
CA LEU A 159 16.57 -9.86 3.62
C LEU A 159 17.14 -8.68 2.81
N HIS A 160 17.04 -8.77 1.49
CA HIS A 160 17.25 -7.66 0.59
C HIS A 160 15.91 -6.96 0.32
N SER A 161 15.93 -5.67 0.02
CA SER A 161 14.71 -4.86 -0.19
C SER A 161 13.80 -5.46 -1.26
N PHE A 162 14.38 -6.16 -2.24
CA PHE A 162 13.59 -6.80 -3.28
C PHE A 162 12.60 -7.87 -2.75
N SER A 163 12.94 -8.67 -1.73
CA SER A 163 12.02 -9.70 -1.21
C SER A 163 10.84 -9.04 -0.51
N ILE A 164 11.14 -8.04 0.32
CA ILE A 164 10.17 -7.25 1.08
C ILE A 164 9.20 -6.55 0.13
N HIS A 165 9.72 -5.86 -0.88
CA HIS A 165 8.88 -5.15 -1.84
C HIS A 165 8.01 -6.11 -2.65
N THR A 166 8.50 -7.31 -3.02
CA THR A 166 7.69 -8.28 -3.76
C THR A 166 6.48 -8.74 -2.94
N ALA A 167 6.68 -8.97 -1.64
CA ALA A 167 5.59 -9.27 -0.72
C ALA A 167 4.56 -8.13 -0.63
N ILE A 168 5.03 -6.89 -0.44
CA ILE A 168 4.15 -5.73 -0.29
C ILE A 168 3.43 -5.40 -1.61
N LEU A 169 4.12 -5.47 -2.75
CA LEU A 169 3.52 -5.22 -4.06
C LEU A 169 2.46 -6.26 -4.40
N GLY A 170 2.55 -7.48 -3.89
CA GLY A 170 1.48 -8.48 -4.01
C GLY A 170 0.14 -7.92 -3.53
N TYR A 171 0.13 -7.31 -2.34
CA TYR A 171 -1.07 -6.64 -1.82
C TYR A 171 -1.50 -5.44 -2.68
N VAL A 172 -0.55 -4.60 -3.11
CA VAL A 172 -0.88 -3.43 -3.96
C VAL A 172 -1.54 -3.86 -5.27
N VAL A 173 -1.04 -4.93 -5.90
CA VAL A 173 -1.61 -5.49 -7.13
C VAL A 173 -3.04 -5.98 -6.89
N GLU A 174 -3.32 -6.67 -5.78
CA GLU A 174 -4.68 -7.08 -5.43
C GLU A 174 -5.63 -5.89 -5.27
N GLN A 175 -5.18 -4.80 -4.64
CA GLN A 175 -5.99 -3.59 -4.49
C GLN A 175 -6.26 -2.89 -5.82
N LEU A 176 -5.26 -2.83 -6.71
CA LEU A 176 -5.41 -2.28 -8.05
C LEU A 176 -6.37 -3.13 -8.91
N ASP A 177 -6.24 -4.46 -8.86
CA ASP A 177 -7.12 -5.39 -9.57
C ASP A 177 -8.58 -5.23 -9.12
N GLN A 178 -8.83 -5.21 -7.81
CA GLN A 178 -10.16 -4.96 -7.25
C GLN A 178 -10.74 -3.61 -7.69
N ALA A 179 -9.93 -2.54 -7.67
CA ALA A 179 -10.38 -1.23 -8.12
C ALA A 179 -10.79 -1.25 -9.60
N VAL A 180 -9.96 -1.81 -10.48
CA VAL A 180 -10.23 -1.91 -11.92
C VAL A 180 -11.50 -2.70 -12.21
N TRP A 181 -11.66 -3.87 -11.60
CA TRP A 181 -12.85 -4.69 -11.80
C TRP A 181 -14.11 -4.01 -11.28
N SER A 182 -14.03 -3.29 -10.16
CA SER A 182 -15.18 -2.54 -9.62
C SER A 182 -15.67 -1.44 -10.57
N TRP A 183 -14.77 -0.79 -11.32
CA TRP A 183 -15.14 0.21 -12.33
C TRP A 183 -15.65 -0.43 -13.61
N ARG A 184 -15.06 -1.55 -14.06
CA ARG A 184 -15.59 -2.32 -15.20
C ARG A 184 -17.02 -2.78 -14.93
N ASP A 185 -17.30 -3.28 -13.73
CA ASP A 185 -18.62 -3.79 -13.40
C ASP A 185 -19.68 -2.69 -13.39
N ALA A 186 -19.30 -1.45 -13.02
CA ALA A 186 -20.14 -0.28 -13.16
C ALA A 186 -20.47 0.03 -14.63
N VAL A 187 -19.48 -0.01 -15.54
CA VAL A 187 -19.72 0.12 -17.00
C VAL A 187 -20.69 -0.95 -17.49
N ARG A 188 -20.45 -2.21 -17.12
CA ARG A 188 -21.29 -3.35 -17.52
C ARG A 188 -22.73 -3.19 -17.04
N ALA A 189 -22.95 -2.61 -15.86
CA ALA A 189 -24.27 -2.33 -15.34
C ALA A 189 -25.03 -1.32 -16.21
N ILE A 190 -24.35 -0.24 -16.64
CA ILE A 190 -24.90 0.78 -17.55
C ILE A 190 -25.25 0.16 -18.91
N GLU A 191 -24.31 -0.62 -19.49
CA GLU A 191 -24.51 -1.27 -20.79
C GLU A 191 -25.73 -2.20 -20.80
N LYS A 192 -25.88 -3.03 -19.76
CA LYS A 192 -27.04 -3.93 -19.61
C LYS A 192 -28.35 -3.16 -19.47
N ALA A 193 -28.36 -2.06 -18.71
CA ALA A 193 -29.56 -1.25 -18.53
C ALA A 193 -30.01 -0.59 -19.85
N ARG A 194 -29.05 -0.14 -20.67
CA ARG A 194 -29.31 0.35 -22.04
C ARG A 194 -29.91 -0.74 -22.94
N SER A 195 -29.34 -1.93 -22.95
CA SER A 195 -29.83 -3.05 -23.77
C SER A 195 -31.24 -3.50 -23.39
N ASN A 196 -31.64 -3.34 -22.13
CA ASN A 196 -32.97 -3.74 -21.63
C ASN A 196 -34.05 -2.66 -21.86
N GLY A 197 -33.76 -1.60 -22.60
CA GLY A 197 -34.71 -0.51 -22.88
C GLY A 197 -35.13 0.28 -21.64
N GLN A 198 -34.36 0.20 -20.55
CA GLN A 198 -34.69 0.84 -19.26
C GLN A 198 -34.31 2.34 -19.23
N HIS A 199 -33.95 2.95 -20.36
CA HIS A 199 -33.14 4.18 -20.41
C HIS A 199 -33.57 5.18 -21.50
N SER A 200 -33.51 6.48 -21.17
CA SER A 200 -33.59 7.60 -22.10
C SER A 200 -32.17 8.12 -22.36
N ALA A 201 -31.82 8.34 -23.62
CA ALA A 201 -30.43 8.55 -24.08
C ALA A 201 -29.64 9.68 -23.40
N PHE A 202 -30.30 10.62 -22.70
CA PHE A 202 -29.67 11.80 -22.09
C PHE A 202 -29.37 11.64 -20.58
N GLY A 203 -30.11 10.81 -19.84
CA GLY A 203 -29.90 10.65 -18.39
C GLY A 203 -28.64 9.86 -18.04
N ASP A 204 -28.28 8.90 -18.90
CA ASP A 204 -27.15 7.98 -18.65
C ASP A 204 -25.81 8.53 -19.11
N PHE A 205 -25.79 9.60 -19.92
CA PHE A 205 -24.55 10.15 -20.44
C PHE A 205 -23.66 10.68 -19.31
N ASN A 206 -24.22 11.44 -18.35
CA ASN A 206 -23.45 11.97 -17.23
C ASN A 206 -22.89 10.85 -16.36
N HIS A 207 -23.69 9.83 -16.07
CA HIS A 207 -23.24 8.70 -15.25
C HIS A 207 -22.15 7.89 -15.98
N MET A 208 -22.34 7.59 -17.27
CA MET A 208 -21.34 6.93 -18.11
C MET A 208 -20.06 7.76 -18.24
N HIS A 209 -20.19 9.07 -18.43
CA HIS A 209 -19.05 10.00 -18.51
C HIS A 209 -18.24 10.00 -17.22
N GLU A 210 -18.90 10.05 -16.05
CA GLU A 210 -18.21 9.99 -14.77
C GLU A 210 -17.51 8.65 -14.55
N VAL A 211 -18.18 7.53 -14.85
CA VAL A 211 -17.54 6.20 -14.78
C VAL A 211 -16.33 6.10 -15.72
N ALA A 212 -16.44 6.60 -16.95
CA ALA A 212 -15.33 6.62 -17.91
C ALA A 212 -14.16 7.47 -17.39
N ARG A 213 -14.42 8.66 -16.85
CA ARG A 213 -13.42 9.53 -16.21
C ARG A 213 -12.72 8.83 -15.03
N HIS A 214 -13.45 8.03 -14.26
CA HIS A 214 -12.87 7.26 -13.16
C HIS A 214 -12.03 6.07 -13.62
N LEU A 215 -12.43 5.40 -14.70
CA LEU A 215 -11.69 4.30 -15.31
C LEU A 215 -10.38 4.78 -15.96
N ILE A 216 -10.41 5.94 -16.63
CA ILE A 216 -9.22 6.59 -17.18
C ILE A 216 -8.21 6.86 -16.07
N HIS A 217 -8.63 7.50 -14.97
CA HIS A 217 -7.75 7.72 -13.82
C HIS A 217 -7.17 6.41 -13.28
N ASN A 218 -7.96 5.34 -13.14
CA ASN A 218 -7.43 4.05 -12.68
C ASN A 218 -6.38 3.47 -13.64
N SER A 219 -6.58 3.63 -14.94
CA SER A 219 -5.61 3.19 -15.97
C SER A 219 -4.30 3.98 -15.88
N GLU A 220 -4.38 5.28 -15.61
CA GLU A 220 -3.20 6.11 -15.33
C GLU A 220 -2.49 5.67 -14.04
N MET A 221 -3.23 5.35 -12.97
CA MET A 221 -2.64 4.84 -11.71
C MET A 221 -1.90 3.52 -11.95
N LEU A 222 -2.50 2.59 -12.69
CA LEU A 222 -1.88 1.33 -13.08
C LEU A 222 -0.57 1.54 -13.84
N THR A 223 -0.59 2.45 -14.83
CA THR A 223 0.60 2.77 -15.63
C THR A 223 1.72 3.33 -14.76
N ASN A 224 1.38 4.22 -13.83
CA ASN A 224 2.36 4.77 -12.89
C ASN A 224 2.86 3.70 -11.89
N ALA A 225 2.00 2.80 -11.45
CA ALA A 225 2.39 1.68 -10.59
C ALA A 225 3.35 0.74 -11.32
N LEU A 226 3.11 0.44 -12.61
CA LEU A 226 4.04 -0.31 -13.45
C LEU A 226 5.39 0.41 -13.58
N SER A 227 5.39 1.73 -13.78
CA SER A 227 6.62 2.54 -13.82
C SER A 227 7.40 2.46 -12.49
N VAL A 228 6.71 2.43 -11.36
CA VAL A 228 7.33 2.20 -10.03
C VAL A 228 7.98 0.82 -9.95
N VAL A 229 7.31 -0.22 -10.44
CA VAL A 229 7.86 -1.58 -10.47
C VAL A 229 9.05 -1.69 -11.43
N ASP A 230 8.99 -1.02 -12.58
CA ASP A 230 10.06 -1.04 -13.58
C ASP A 230 11.28 -0.21 -13.19
N SER A 231 11.09 0.95 -12.54
CA SER A 231 12.20 1.77 -12.04
C SER A 231 13.05 1.01 -11.01
N ARG A 232 12.42 0.11 -10.25
CA ARG A 232 13.08 -0.82 -9.34
C ARG A 232 13.89 -1.93 -10.03
N ARG A 233 13.57 -2.32 -11.27
CA ARG A 233 14.38 -3.33 -12.00
C ARG A 233 15.74 -2.80 -12.46
N ARG A 234 15.94 -1.48 -12.41
CA ARG A 234 17.14 -0.80 -12.91
C ARG A 234 18.14 -0.41 -11.82
N VAL A 235 17.78 -0.65 -10.55
CA VAL A 235 18.64 -0.51 -9.36
C VAL A 235 19.10 -1.91 -8.98
#